data_AF-A0A3D5Y5L3-F1
#
_entry.id   AF-A0A3D5Y5L3-F1
#
_cell.length_a   1.000
_cell.length_b   1.000
_cell.length_c   1.000
_cell.angle_alpha   90.00
_cell.angle_beta   90.00
_cell.angle_gamma   90.00
#
_symmetry.space_group_name_H-M   'P 1'
#
loop_
_entity.id
_entity.type
_entity.pdbx_description
1 polymer ?
#
loop_
_entity_poly.entity_id
_entity_poly.type
_entity_poly.pdbx_seq_one_letter_code
_entity_poly.pdbx_strand_id
1 'polypeptide(L)'
;MYQYQDYEDPIQRPRYTGLPTFMRAPYREDWQEVEVGLVGVPFDGGVTNRPGARHGPREIRNQSSLMRRCNQSSGIGPHDICTVADLGDAWVQSPFHLEESLDEIQAFFARVHAAGITPLSA
;
A
#
# COMPACT_ATOMS: atom_id res chain seq x y z
N MET A 1 13.42 -29.48 -12.95
CA MET A 1 12.53 -28.34 -13.26
C MET A 1 12.16 -27.72 -11.92
N TYR A 2 12.46 -26.44 -11.67
CA TYR A 2 12.08 -25.81 -10.40
C TYR A 2 10.55 -25.71 -10.35
N GLN A 3 9.93 -26.45 -9.44
CA GLN A 3 8.51 -26.33 -9.15
C GLN A 3 8.35 -25.37 -7.97
N TYR A 4 7.54 -24.33 -8.14
CA TYR A 4 7.14 -23.47 -7.04
C TYR A 4 6.24 -24.29 -6.11
N GLN A 5 6.63 -24.44 -4.84
CA GLN A 5 5.92 -25.27 -3.87
C GLN A 5 4.61 -24.64 -3.40
N ASP A 6 4.46 -23.32 -3.53
CA ASP A 6 3.35 -22.57 -2.98
C ASP A 6 2.81 -21.55 -4.00
N TYR A 7 1.91 -22.02 -4.87
CA TYR A 7 1.26 -21.17 -5.88
C TYR A 7 0.24 -20.22 -5.26
N GLU A 8 -0.21 -20.45 -4.04
CA GLU A 8 -1.25 -19.63 -3.41
C GLU A 8 -0.68 -18.36 -2.82
N ASP A 9 0.55 -18.40 -2.29
CA ASP A 9 1.23 -17.25 -1.72
C ASP A 9 1.73 -16.27 -2.80
N PRO A 10 1.14 -15.06 -2.92
CA PRO A 10 1.55 -14.10 -3.93
C PRO A 10 3.03 -13.75 -3.81
N ILE A 11 3.62 -13.67 -2.61
CA ILE A 11 5.01 -13.26 -2.40
C ILE A 11 5.99 -14.27 -2.99
N GLN A 12 5.64 -15.57 -3.04
CA GLN A 12 6.50 -16.65 -3.53
C GLN A 12 6.47 -16.83 -5.06
N ARG A 13 5.44 -16.31 -5.74
CA ARG A 13 5.31 -16.38 -7.21
C ARG A 13 6.42 -15.56 -7.91
N PRO A 14 6.73 -15.81 -9.20
CA PRO A 14 7.63 -14.92 -9.96
C PRO A 14 7.18 -13.45 -9.87
N ARG A 15 8.16 -12.54 -9.71
CA ARG A 15 7.90 -11.12 -9.37
C ARG A 15 7.15 -10.35 -10.44
N TYR A 16 7.26 -10.78 -11.70
CA TYR A 16 6.56 -10.20 -12.85
C TYR A 16 5.12 -10.72 -13.03
N THR A 17 4.56 -11.39 -12.01
CA THR A 17 3.20 -11.98 -12.06
C THR A 17 2.36 -11.56 -10.85
N GLY A 18 1.04 -11.68 -11.00
CA GLY A 18 0.06 -11.34 -9.96
C GLY A 18 -0.38 -9.89 -9.99
N LEU A 19 -1.34 -9.55 -9.13
CA LEU A 19 -1.81 -8.18 -8.96
C LEU A 19 -0.73 -7.33 -8.27
N PRO A 20 -0.42 -6.12 -8.76
CA PRO A 20 0.61 -5.26 -8.18
C PRO A 20 0.05 -4.49 -6.97
N THR A 21 -0.05 -5.16 -5.83
CA THR A 21 -0.27 -4.51 -4.51
C THR A 21 1.06 -4.15 -3.86
N PHE A 22 1.05 -3.27 -2.87
CA PHE A 22 2.27 -2.91 -2.13
C PHE A 22 2.91 -4.14 -1.50
N MET A 23 4.18 -4.36 -1.80
CA MET A 23 4.98 -5.51 -1.33
C MET A 23 4.35 -6.88 -1.67
N ARG A 24 3.37 -6.92 -2.59
CA ARG A 24 2.51 -8.08 -2.87
C ARG A 24 1.72 -8.55 -1.65
N ALA A 25 1.45 -7.66 -0.71
CA ALA A 25 0.56 -7.89 0.42
C ALA A 25 -0.88 -8.13 -0.06
N PRO A 26 -1.73 -8.86 0.68
CA PRO A 26 -3.13 -9.03 0.33
C PRO A 26 -3.84 -7.67 0.24
N TYR A 27 -4.58 -7.44 -0.85
CA TYR A 27 -5.53 -6.33 -0.90
C TYR A 27 -6.76 -6.68 -0.06
N ARG A 28 -7.18 -5.78 0.82
CA ARG A 28 -8.35 -5.98 1.69
C ARG A 28 -9.25 -4.75 1.75
N GLU A 29 -10.52 -4.96 1.42
CA GLU A 29 -11.60 -3.99 1.65
C GLU A 29 -12.20 -4.11 3.05
N ASP A 30 -12.16 -5.33 3.61
CA ASP A 30 -12.46 -5.59 5.02
C ASP A 30 -11.16 -5.53 5.84
N TRP A 31 -11.08 -4.52 6.70
CA TRP A 31 -9.88 -4.22 7.47
C TRP A 31 -9.80 -4.97 8.81
N GLN A 32 -10.70 -5.92 9.06
CA GLN A 32 -10.63 -6.77 10.24
C GLN A 32 -9.26 -7.44 10.37
N GLU A 33 -8.73 -7.38 11.59
CA GLU A 33 -7.46 -7.96 12.01
C GLU A 33 -6.20 -7.37 11.32
N VAL A 34 -6.34 -6.33 10.51
CA VAL A 34 -5.17 -5.62 9.97
C VAL A 34 -4.51 -4.82 11.10
N GLU A 35 -3.20 -4.95 11.22
CA GLU A 35 -2.40 -4.18 12.20
C GLU A 35 -1.60 -3.07 11.50
N VAL A 36 -1.13 -3.33 10.28
CA VAL A 36 -0.41 -2.37 9.44
C VAL A 36 -1.08 -2.25 8.07
N GLY A 37 -1.53 -1.04 7.74
CA GLY A 37 -2.19 -0.74 6.47
C GLY A 37 -1.26 -0.01 5.52
N LEU A 38 -1.00 -0.60 4.36
CA LEU A 38 -0.27 0.05 3.25
C LEU A 38 -1.28 0.87 2.44
N VAL A 39 -1.08 2.18 2.34
CA VAL A 39 -2.07 3.12 1.76
C VAL A 39 -1.39 3.99 0.70
N GLY A 40 -1.96 4.07 -0.50
CA GLY A 40 -1.54 5.09 -1.47
C GLY A 40 -2.31 6.40 -1.28
N VAL A 41 -1.64 7.55 -1.40
CA VAL A 41 -2.29 8.86 -1.46
C VAL A 41 -1.97 9.50 -2.82
N PRO A 42 -2.74 9.16 -3.88
CA PRO A 42 -2.45 9.61 -5.25
C PRO A 42 -2.89 11.08 -5.46
N PHE A 43 -2.22 12.00 -4.77
CA PHE A 43 -2.55 13.42 -4.76
C PHE A 43 -1.30 14.31 -4.90
N ASP A 44 -1.40 15.36 -5.71
CA ASP A 44 -0.35 16.36 -5.89
C ASP A 44 -0.90 17.79 -6.08
N GLY A 45 -2.12 18.06 -5.60
CA GLY A 45 -2.78 19.36 -5.75
C GLY A 45 -2.05 20.53 -5.06
N GLY A 46 -1.18 20.25 -4.09
CA GLY A 46 -0.32 21.25 -3.45
C GLY A 46 0.99 21.56 -4.18
N VAL A 47 1.29 20.91 -5.31
CA VAL A 47 2.55 21.09 -6.04
C VAL A 47 2.52 22.37 -6.88
N THR A 48 3.56 23.20 -6.76
CA THR A 48 3.63 24.53 -7.41
C THR A 48 4.43 24.59 -8.71
N ASN A 49 5.15 23.51 -9.08
CA ASN A 49 6.04 23.51 -10.25
C ASN A 49 5.85 22.29 -11.16
N ARG A 50 6.26 21.10 -10.69
CA ARG A 50 6.27 19.88 -11.51
C ARG A 50 5.32 18.83 -10.94
N PRO A 51 4.07 18.74 -11.44
CA PRO A 51 3.11 17.72 -11.00
C PRO A 51 3.51 16.33 -11.50
N GLY A 52 2.88 15.30 -10.95
CA GLY A 52 3.09 13.90 -11.32
C GLY A 52 3.14 12.94 -10.12
N ALA A 53 3.31 13.47 -8.91
CA ALA A 53 3.38 12.64 -7.69
C ALA A 53 2.08 11.85 -7.46
N ARG A 54 0.93 12.29 -8.01
CA ARG A 54 -0.33 11.52 -8.01
C ARG A 54 -0.21 10.12 -8.64
N HIS A 55 0.79 9.87 -9.48
CA HIS A 55 1.05 8.56 -10.08
C HIS A 55 2.00 7.69 -9.24
N GLY A 56 2.63 8.27 -8.23
CA GLY A 56 3.64 7.64 -7.36
C GLY A 56 3.16 6.33 -6.73
N PRO A 57 2.03 6.29 -6.02
CA PRO A 57 1.57 5.08 -5.34
C PRO A 57 1.46 3.86 -6.26
N ARG A 58 0.98 4.05 -7.50
CA ARG A 58 0.87 2.97 -8.49
C ARG A 58 2.23 2.40 -8.88
N GLU A 59 3.21 3.28 -9.14
CA GLU A 59 4.55 2.83 -9.53
C GLU A 59 5.35 2.28 -8.35
N ILE A 60 5.13 2.79 -7.13
CA ILE A 60 5.71 2.19 -5.93
C ILE A 60 5.17 0.77 -5.75
N ARG A 61 3.86 0.51 -5.92
CA ARG A 61 3.32 -0.85 -5.91
C ARG A 61 3.99 -1.75 -6.95
N ASN A 62 4.09 -1.29 -8.19
CA ASN A 62 4.74 -2.02 -9.28
C ASN A 62 6.20 -2.40 -8.93
N GLN A 63 7.00 -1.42 -8.50
CA GLN A 63 8.42 -1.62 -8.15
C GLN A 63 8.60 -2.42 -6.85
N SER A 64 7.66 -2.33 -5.91
CA SER A 64 7.72 -3.06 -4.63
C SER A 64 7.70 -4.58 -4.79
N SER A 65 7.28 -5.08 -5.97
CA SER A 65 7.40 -6.50 -6.35
C SER A 65 8.83 -7.05 -6.27
N LEU A 66 9.86 -6.18 -6.25
CA LEU A 66 11.27 -6.55 -6.09
C LEU A 66 11.69 -6.77 -4.63
N MET A 67 10.90 -6.29 -3.66
CA MET A 67 11.23 -6.41 -2.24
C MET A 67 11.13 -7.86 -1.74
N ARG A 68 11.91 -8.18 -0.70
CA ARG A 68 11.93 -9.51 -0.07
C ARG A 68 11.26 -9.43 1.30
N ARG A 69 10.85 -10.59 1.83
CA ARG A 69 10.10 -10.69 3.09
C ARG A 69 10.84 -10.15 4.31
N CYS A 70 12.15 -10.37 4.35
CA CYS A 70 12.96 -10.14 5.54
C CYS A 70 14.04 -9.10 5.25
N ASN A 71 14.20 -8.17 6.18
CA ASN A 71 15.33 -7.26 6.21
C ASN A 71 16.61 -8.01 6.61
N GLN A 72 17.63 -8.00 5.75
CA GLN A 72 18.85 -8.79 5.97
C GLN A 72 19.68 -8.36 7.18
N SER A 73 19.59 -7.10 7.61
CA SER A 73 20.40 -6.59 8.72
C SER A 73 19.76 -6.83 10.08
N SER A 74 18.44 -6.68 10.19
CA SER A 74 17.71 -6.87 11.46
C SER A 74 17.13 -8.27 11.61
N GLY A 75 17.01 -9.02 10.51
CA GLY A 75 16.33 -10.32 10.49
C GLY A 75 14.80 -10.22 10.58
N ILE A 76 14.24 -9.02 10.62
CA ILE A 76 12.80 -8.81 10.79
C ILE A 76 12.07 -9.06 9.47
N GLY A 77 11.08 -9.96 9.50
CA GLY A 77 10.06 -10.10 8.47
C GLY A 77 8.74 -9.49 8.95
N PRO A 78 8.31 -8.32 8.43
CA PRO A 78 7.10 -7.65 8.93
C PRO A 78 5.85 -8.54 8.87
N HIS A 79 5.70 -9.29 7.78
CA HIS A 79 4.57 -10.22 7.59
C HIS A 79 4.57 -11.43 8.55
N ASP A 80 5.67 -11.66 9.28
CA ASP A 80 5.77 -12.74 10.26
C ASP A 80 5.41 -12.26 11.69
N ILE A 81 5.39 -10.94 11.92
CA ILE A 81 5.16 -10.35 13.26
C ILE A 81 3.91 -9.46 13.34
N CYS A 82 3.32 -9.10 12.21
CA CYS A 82 2.05 -8.38 12.18
C CYS A 82 1.25 -8.67 10.90
N THR A 83 -0.06 -8.44 10.98
CA THR A 83 -0.98 -8.58 9.84
C THR A 83 -0.91 -7.33 8.96
N VAL A 84 -0.20 -7.45 7.84
CA VAL A 84 0.00 -6.36 6.85
C VAL A 84 -0.93 -6.54 5.66
N ALA A 85 -1.66 -5.49 5.26
CA ALA A 85 -2.51 -5.49 4.07
C ALA A 85 -2.36 -4.21 3.25
N ASP A 86 -2.59 -4.30 1.94
CA ASP A 86 -2.79 -3.14 1.07
C ASP A 86 -4.26 -2.71 1.18
N LEU A 87 -4.48 -1.48 1.66
CA LEU A 87 -5.82 -0.94 1.89
C LEU A 87 -6.34 -0.15 0.69
N GLY A 88 -5.60 -0.15 -0.43
CA GLY A 88 -5.90 0.65 -1.60
C GLY A 88 -5.46 2.11 -1.42
N ASP A 89 -6.26 3.03 -1.94
CA ASP A 89 -5.89 4.43 -2.04
C ASP A 89 -6.85 5.33 -1.25
N ALA A 90 -6.29 6.32 -0.54
CA ALA A 90 -6.99 7.50 -0.07
C ALA A 90 -7.14 8.49 -1.24
N TRP A 91 -7.98 8.12 -2.22
CA TRP A 91 -8.19 8.94 -3.42
C TRP A 91 -9.25 10.02 -3.18
N VAL A 92 -9.12 11.14 -3.90
CA VAL A 92 -10.00 12.31 -3.75
C VAL A 92 -11.02 12.41 -4.88
N GLN A 93 -12.26 12.77 -4.55
CA GLN A 93 -13.37 13.05 -5.45
C GLN A 93 -13.34 14.49 -5.96
N SER A 94 -12.86 15.43 -5.14
CA SER A 94 -12.74 16.86 -5.45
C SER A 94 -11.31 17.31 -5.76
N PRO A 95 -10.63 16.79 -6.81
CA PRO A 95 -9.19 17.01 -7.05
C PRO A 95 -8.80 18.46 -7.37
N PHE A 96 -9.77 19.33 -7.64
CA PHE A 96 -9.54 20.75 -7.96
C PHE A 96 -9.88 21.70 -6.81
N HIS A 97 -10.39 21.18 -5.69
CA HIS A 97 -10.60 21.93 -4.46
C HIS A 97 -9.62 21.39 -3.42
N LEU A 98 -8.60 22.19 -3.10
CA LEU A 98 -7.49 21.74 -2.26
C LEU A 98 -7.99 21.37 -0.86
N GLU A 99 -8.79 22.23 -0.24
CA GLU A 99 -9.32 22.04 1.10
C GLU A 99 -10.21 20.78 1.17
N GLU A 100 -11.12 20.60 0.20
CA GLU A 100 -11.98 19.40 0.16
C GLU A 100 -11.16 18.12 -0.06
N SER A 101 -10.14 18.16 -0.93
CA SER A 101 -9.21 17.04 -1.12
C SER A 101 -8.51 16.65 0.19
N LEU A 102 -8.09 17.65 0.99
CA LEU A 102 -7.46 17.41 2.28
C LEU A 102 -8.45 16.81 3.29
N ASP A 103 -9.69 17.28 3.31
CA ASP A 103 -10.74 16.75 4.18
C ASP A 103 -11.09 15.28 3.85
N GLU A 104 -11.13 14.93 2.57
CA GLU A 104 -11.38 13.56 2.11
C GLU A 104 -10.24 12.61 2.49
N ILE A 105 -8.98 13.04 2.29
CA ILE A 105 -7.81 12.28 2.72
C ILE A 105 -7.86 12.09 4.25
N GLN A 106 -8.15 13.15 5.01
CA GLN A 106 -8.30 13.08 6.45
C GLN A 106 -9.41 12.09 6.86
N ALA A 107 -10.57 12.11 6.19
CA ALA A 107 -11.67 11.20 6.46
C ALA A 107 -11.28 9.73 6.22
N PHE A 108 -10.48 9.44 5.18
CA PHE A 108 -9.93 8.11 4.98
C PHE A 108 -9.07 7.66 6.16
N PHE A 109 -8.08 8.47 6.57
CA PHE A 109 -7.19 8.13 7.68
C PHE A 109 -7.89 8.11 9.03
N ALA A 110 -8.96 8.89 9.22
CA ALA A 110 -9.79 8.81 10.41
C ALA A 110 -10.44 7.43 10.56
N ARG A 111 -10.89 6.80 9.46
CA ARG A 111 -11.40 5.42 9.48
C ARG A 111 -10.29 4.40 9.79
N VAL A 112 -9.11 4.58 9.18
CA VAL A 112 -7.93 3.71 9.45
C VAL A 112 -7.54 3.79 10.94
N HIS A 113 -7.49 5.00 11.50
CA HIS A 113 -7.20 5.22 12.90
C HIS A 113 -8.27 4.61 13.83
N ALA A 114 -9.56 4.80 13.49
CA ALA A 114 -10.67 4.23 14.26
C ALA A 114 -10.65 2.69 14.27
N ALA A 115 -10.10 2.06 13.23
CA ALA A 115 -9.88 0.62 13.16
C ALA A 115 -8.64 0.15 13.94
N GLY A 116 -7.86 1.04 14.56
CA GLY A 116 -6.64 0.70 15.30
C GLY A 116 -5.44 0.33 14.43
N ILE A 117 -5.51 0.61 13.13
CA ILE A 117 -4.48 0.23 12.14
C ILE A 117 -3.36 1.28 12.13
N THR A 118 -2.11 0.83 12.09
CA THR A 118 -0.96 1.71 11.85
C THR A 118 -0.80 1.95 10.34
N PRO A 119 -1.01 3.17 9.83
CA PRO A 119 -0.84 3.44 8.41
C PRO A 119 0.64 3.58 8.01
N LEU A 120 1.02 2.98 6.89
CA LEU A 120 2.25 3.29 6.14
C LEU A 120 1.85 3.76 4.74
N SER A 121 2.18 5.00 4.42
CA SER A 121 1.64 5.67 3.24
C SER A 121 2.69 6.06 2.21
N ALA A 122 2.28 6.06 0.94
CA ALA A 122 3.08 6.44 -0.22
C ALA A 122 2.39 7.55 -1.02
#